data_AF-L7PC75-F1
#
_entry.id   AF-L7PC75-F1
#
_cell.length_a   1.000
_cell.length_b   1.000
_cell.length_c   1.000
_cell.angle_alpha   90.00
_cell.angle_beta   90.00
_cell.angle_gamma   90.00
#
_symmetry.space_group_name_H-M   'P 1'
#
loop_
_entity.id
_entity.type
_entity.pdbx_description
1 polymer ?
#
loop_
_entity_poly.entity_id
_entity_poly.type
_entity_poly.pdbx_seq_one_letter_code
_entity_poly.pdbx_strand_id
1 'polypeptide(L)' 'TKSMREEGGFEVIKKAILNLSLRHKEHISAYGEGNERRLTGRHETASIDQFSW' A
#
# COMPACT_ATOMS: atom_id res chain seq x y z
N THR A 1 10.69 -9.01 3.74
CA THR A 1 11.17 -10.20 4.49
C THR A 1 12.55 -10.58 4.00
N LYS A 2 13.24 -11.56 4.62
CA LYS A 2 14.54 -12.06 4.12
C LYS A 2 14.47 -12.48 2.65
N SER A 3 13.43 -13.23 2.28
CA SER A 3 13.16 -13.69 0.90
C SER A 3 12.95 -12.58 -0.13
N MET A 4 12.51 -11.38 0.28
CA MET A 4 12.38 -10.23 -0.64
C MET A 4 13.73 -9.61 -1.02
N ARG A 5 14.79 -9.88 -0.24
CA ARG A 5 16.14 -9.33 -0.44
C ARG A 5 17.10 -10.31 -1.12
N GLU A 6 16.62 -11.53 -1.38
CA GLU A 6 17.36 -12.58 -2.07
C GLU A 6 17.05 -12.54 -3.58
N GLU A 7 17.78 -13.34 -4.36
CA GLU A 7 17.54 -13.48 -5.80
C GLU A 7 16.09 -13.96 -6.06
N GLY A 8 15.42 -13.37 -7.05
CA GLY A 8 13.98 -13.59 -7.29
C GLY A 8 13.04 -12.89 -6.30
N GLY A 9 13.57 -12.12 -5.34
CA GLY A 9 12.78 -11.42 -4.32
C GLY A 9 11.74 -10.44 -4.88
N PHE A 10 11.92 -9.95 -6.10
CA PHE A 10 10.96 -9.05 -6.75
C PHE A 10 9.57 -9.68 -6.93
N GLU A 11 9.49 -10.98 -7.25
CA GLU A 11 8.20 -11.67 -7.37
C GLU A 11 7.50 -11.83 -6.01
N VAL A 12 8.29 -12.00 -4.95
CA VAL A 12 7.78 -12.00 -3.56
C VAL A 12 7.23 -10.62 -3.20
N ILE A 13 7.91 -9.55 -3.63
CA ILE A 13 7.45 -8.16 -3.42
C ILE A 13 6.12 -7.93 -4.15
N LYS A 14 6.01 -8.28 -5.44
CA LYS A 14 4.75 -8.14 -6.20
C LYS A 14 3.59 -8.88 -5.55
N LYS A 15 3.83 -10.12 -5.09
CA LYS A 15 2.82 -10.92 -4.37
C LYS A 15 2.39 -10.25 -3.07
N ALA A 16 3.33 -9.68 -2.32
CA ALA A 16 3.00 -8.96 -1.10
C ALA A 16 2.21 -7.67 -1.38
N ILE A 17 2.56 -6.93 -2.43
CA ILE A 17 1.82 -5.73 -2.84
C ILE A 17 0.39 -6.07 -3.27
N LEU A 18 0.18 -7.17 -4.00
CA LEU A 18 -1.16 -7.67 -4.32
C LEU A 18 -1.97 -7.98 -3.05
N ASN A 19 -1.36 -8.61 -2.05
CA ASN A 19 -2.06 -8.87 -0.79
C ASN A 19 -2.40 -7.58 -0.02
N LEU A 20 -1.56 -6.54 -0.12
CA LEU A 20 -1.84 -5.23 0.46
C LEU A 20 -3.02 -4.54 -0.24
N SER A 21 -3.12 -4.64 -1.56
CA SER A 21 -4.22 -4.03 -2.31
C SER A 21 -5.58 -4.64 -1.95
N LEU A 22 -5.63 -5.95 -1.69
CA LEU A 22 -6.84 -6.66 -1.29
C LEU A 22 -7.38 -6.19 0.07
N ARG A 23 -6.52 -5.70 0.96
CA ARG A 23 -6.88 -5.25 2.32
C ARG A 23 -6.78 -3.74 2.51
N HIS A 24 -6.72 -2.98 1.41
CA HIS A 24 -6.52 -1.53 1.43
C HIS A 24 -7.47 -0.80 2.39
N LYS A 25 -8.78 -1.09 2.30
CA LYS A 25 -9.79 -0.43 3.15
C LYS A 25 -9.59 -0.70 4.65
N GLU A 26 -9.27 -1.95 5.00
CA GLU A 26 -9.00 -2.33 6.39
C GLU A 26 -7.78 -1.58 6.92
N HIS A 27 -6.69 -1.54 6.14
CA HIS A 27 -5.48 -0.84 6.53
C HIS A 27 -5.68 0.67 6.65
N ILE A 28 -6.38 1.31 5.70
CA ILE A 28 -6.68 2.75 5.76
C ILE A 28 -7.41 3.11 7.07
N SER A 29 -8.35 2.29 7.54
CA SER A 29 -9.05 2.54 8.81
C SER A 29 -8.13 2.55 10.04
N ALA A 30 -6.99 1.86 9.97
CA ALA A 30 -6.01 1.77 11.05
C ALA A 30 -4.84 2.76 10.89
N TYR A 31 -4.68 3.42 9.74
CA TYR A 31 -3.54 4.29 9.44
C TYR A 31 -3.62 5.67 10.09
N GLY A 32 -4.70 5.95 10.82
CA GLY A 32 -4.89 7.16 11.61
C GLY A 32 -6.04 8.02 11.10
N GLU A 33 -6.75 8.62 12.05
CA GLU A 33 -7.82 9.58 11.79
C GLU A 33 -7.27 10.86 11.13
N GLY A 34 -8.02 11.44 10.19
CA GLY A 34 -7.61 12.67 9.50
C GLY A 34 -6.83 12.45 8.20
N ASN A 35 -6.50 11.21 7.87
CA ASN A 35 -5.76 10.88 6.64
C ASN A 35 -6.53 11.22 5.36
N GLU A 36 -7.86 11.33 5.42
CA GLU A 36 -8.70 11.76 4.30
C GLU A 36 -8.35 13.17 3.80
N ARG A 37 -7.78 14.02 4.67
CA ARG A 37 -7.31 15.36 4.27
C ARG A 37 -5.97 15.34 3.55
N ARG A 38 -5.19 14.27 3.71
CA ARG A 38 -3.85 14.13 3.15
C ARG A 38 -3.85 13.27 1.88
N LEU A 39 -4.48 12.09 1.94
CA LEU A 39 -4.52 11.09 0.87
C LEU A 39 -5.53 11.48 -0.21
N THR A 40 -5.21 12.52 -0.96
CA THR A 40 -6.12 13.16 -1.92
C THR A 40 -5.76 12.87 -3.38
N GLY A 41 -4.65 12.17 -3.63
CA GLY A 41 -4.12 12.01 -4.99
C GLY A 41 -3.26 13.19 -5.46
N ARG A 42 -3.02 14.20 -4.61
CA ARG A 42 -2.20 15.38 -4.88
C ARG A 42 -1.02 15.44 -3.91
N HIS A 43 -0.03 16.28 -4.22
CA HIS A 43 1.11 16.53 -3.33
C HIS A 43 1.79 15.23 -2.89
N GLU A 44 2.23 14.45 -3.89
CA GLU A 44 2.97 13.21 -3.67
C GLU A 44 2.21 12.15 -2.83
N THR A 45 0.87 12.21 -2.84
CA THR A 45 0.00 11.21 -2.20
C THR A 45 -0.92 10.55 -3.21
N ALA A 46 -1.32 9.31 -2.91
CA ALA A 46 -2.40 8.62 -3.62
C ALA A 46 -3.77 9.00 -3.02
N SER A 47 -4.84 8.75 -3.77
CA SER A 47 -6.22 8.87 -3.27
C SER A 47 -6.47 7.83 -2.17
N ILE A 48 -7.17 8.21 -1.11
CA ILE A 48 -7.54 7.31 0.00
C ILE A 48 -8.37 6.12 -0.48
N ASP A 49 -9.12 6.28 -1.57
CA ASP A 49 -10.04 5.26 -2.09
C ASP A 49 -9.40 4.30 -3.09
N GLN A 50 -8.19 4.61 -3.58
CA GLN A 50 -7.53 3.85 -4.63
C GLN A 50 -6.17 3.33 -4.18
N PHE A 51 -5.92 2.04 -4.41
CA PHE A 51 -4.59 1.46 -4.22
C PHE A 51 -3.79 1.55 -5.52
N SER A 52 -2.56 2.08 -5.45
CA SER A 52 -1.63 2.21 -6.57
C SER A 52 -0.20 1.93 -6.11
N TRP A 53 0.62 1.32 -6.96
CA TRP A 53 2.03 0.98 -6.70
C TRP A 53 2.87 1.00 -7.97
#